data_AF-G7JSY5-F1
#
_entry.id   AF-G7JSY5-F1
#
_cell.length_a   1.000
_cell.length_b   1.000
_cell.length_c   1.000
_cell.angle_alpha   90.00
_cell.angle_beta   90.00
_cell.angle_gamma   90.00
#
_symmetry.space_group_name_H-M   'P 1'
#
loop_
_entity.id
_entity.type
_entity.pdbx_description
1 polymer ?
#
loop_
_entity_poly.entity_id
_entity_poly.type
_entity_poly.pdbx_seq_one_letter_code
_entity_poly.pdbx_strand_id
1 'polypeptide(L)'
;MRGISSNFFKIELFTPSLCTFKFTGIPFHKICGSGLSSVKQVNIAAVMYSIGDKAPMVLFNWLREFTNVKSLIVSSTTLQILSLVPDLLEVELPSFGNLKSMEIKLEPIEVQLGLPFILKDAMLKRAIATSRKEAAKVRKAFKAGWKPPSIPDGIVNFLLQNSPSAKVDITTIY
;
A
#
# COMPACT_ATOMS: atom_id res chain seq x y z
N MET A 1 -9.17 2.49 28.75
CA MET A 1 -9.94 1.70 27.78
C MET A 1 -9.07 0.56 27.28
N ARG A 2 -9.47 -0.70 27.55
CA ARG A 2 -8.77 -1.88 27.03
C ARG A 2 -8.97 -1.91 25.51
N GLY A 3 -7.86 -1.88 24.76
CA GLY A 3 -7.89 -1.99 23.30
C GLY A 3 -8.51 -3.32 22.91
N ILE A 4 -9.61 -3.28 22.17
CA ILE A 4 -10.17 -4.46 21.53
C ILE A 4 -9.12 -4.91 20.51
N SER A 5 -8.34 -5.93 20.88
CA SER A 5 -7.51 -6.69 19.93
C SER A 5 -8.43 -7.11 18.80
N SER A 6 -8.30 -6.48 17.65
CA SER A 6 -9.03 -6.96 16.50
C SER A 6 -8.39 -8.25 16.03
N ASN A 7 -9.09 -9.35 16.26
CA ASN A 7 -8.72 -10.66 15.77
C ASN A 7 -8.73 -10.62 14.24
N PHE A 8 -7.60 -10.25 13.64
CA PHE A 8 -7.34 -10.55 12.25
C PHE A 8 -7.24 -12.06 12.11
N PHE A 9 -7.91 -12.63 11.12
CA PHE A 9 -7.64 -14.02 10.74
C PHE A 9 -6.15 -14.11 10.34
N LYS A 10 -5.42 -15.03 10.97
CA LYS A 10 -3.98 -15.23 10.78
C LYS A 10 -3.76 -16.34 9.75
N ILE A 11 -2.98 -16.06 8.73
CA ILE A 11 -2.44 -17.06 7.81
C ILE A 11 -0.97 -17.25 8.18
N GLU A 12 -0.63 -18.47 8.58
CA GLU A 12 0.75 -18.84 8.91
C GLU A 12 1.33 -19.72 7.82
N LEU A 13 2.48 -19.31 7.27
CA LEU A 13 3.13 -20.01 6.16
C LEU A 13 4.41 -20.72 6.63
N PHE A 14 4.37 -22.06 6.60
CA PHE A 14 5.53 -22.93 6.86
C PHE A 14 6.11 -23.47 5.56
N THR A 15 6.53 -22.55 4.70
CA THR A 15 6.98 -22.86 3.34
C THR A 15 8.41 -22.32 3.14
N PRO A 16 9.45 -23.01 3.64
CA PRO A 16 10.83 -22.50 3.66
C PRO A 16 11.45 -22.35 2.25
N SER A 17 10.80 -22.91 1.23
CA SER A 17 11.21 -22.81 -0.18
C SER A 17 10.29 -21.90 -1.00
N LEU A 18 9.38 -21.15 -0.36
CA LEU A 18 8.49 -20.24 -1.08
C LEU A 18 9.31 -19.09 -1.68
N CYS A 19 9.45 -19.11 -3.01
CA CYS A 19 10.21 -18.11 -3.75
C CYS A 19 9.34 -16.93 -4.21
N THR A 20 8.08 -17.19 -4.52
CA THR A 20 7.15 -16.20 -5.07
C THR A 20 5.89 -16.11 -4.22
N PHE A 21 5.53 -14.90 -3.82
CA PHE A 21 4.27 -14.60 -3.18
C PHE A 21 3.41 -13.75 -4.12
N LYS A 22 2.18 -14.20 -4.42
CA LYS A 22 1.22 -13.46 -5.24
C LYS A 22 -0.10 -13.32 -4.49
N PHE A 23 -0.61 -12.10 -4.43
CA PHE A 23 -1.88 -11.79 -3.81
C PHE A 23 -2.73 -10.86 -4.68
N THR A 24 -4.02 -11.19 -4.80
CA THR A 24 -5.04 -10.35 -5.42
C THR A 24 -6.28 -10.34 -4.54
N GLY A 25 -6.76 -9.17 -4.14
CA GLY A 25 -7.97 -9.04 -3.30
C GLY A 25 -7.80 -8.06 -2.14
N ILE A 26 -8.65 -8.18 -1.12
CA ILE A 26 -8.63 -7.27 0.04
C ILE A 26 -7.72 -7.86 1.14
N PRO A 27 -6.69 -7.14 1.60
CA PRO A 27 -5.79 -7.63 2.63
C PRO A 27 -6.46 -7.55 4.02
N PHE A 28 -7.20 -8.61 4.39
CA PHE A 28 -7.84 -8.73 5.71
C PHE A 28 -7.05 -9.57 6.72
N HIS A 29 -6.13 -10.40 6.23
CA HIS A 29 -5.47 -11.43 7.03
C HIS A 29 -4.10 -10.97 7.48
N LYS A 30 -3.68 -11.28 8.70
CA LYS A 30 -2.26 -11.16 9.06
C LYS A 30 -1.51 -12.33 8.43
N ILE A 31 -0.45 -12.06 7.68
CA ILE A 31 0.45 -13.10 7.18
C ILE A 31 1.72 -13.08 8.04
N CYS A 32 2.21 -14.23 8.44
CA CYS A 32 3.47 -14.40 9.17
C CYS A 32 3.99 -15.83 9.02
N GLY A 33 5.19 -16.08 9.54
CA GLY A 33 5.82 -17.39 9.53
C GLY A 33 7.21 -17.34 8.89
N SER A 34 8.03 -18.36 9.16
CA SER A 34 9.42 -18.42 8.70
C SER A 34 9.56 -18.48 7.17
N GLY A 35 8.53 -18.97 6.47
CA GLY A 35 8.52 -19.09 5.01
C GLY A 35 8.50 -17.75 4.24
N LEU A 36 8.26 -16.61 4.89
CA LEU A 36 8.29 -15.32 4.21
C LEU A 36 9.71 -14.83 3.92
N SER A 37 10.68 -15.25 4.73
CA SER A 37 12.09 -14.89 4.56
C SER A 37 12.74 -15.52 3.31
N SER A 38 12.18 -16.61 2.76
CA SER A 38 12.68 -17.22 1.52
C SER A 38 12.19 -16.50 0.26
N VAL A 39 11.13 -15.68 0.37
CA VAL A 39 10.47 -15.04 -0.77
C VAL A 39 11.42 -14.05 -1.44
N LYS A 40 11.57 -14.21 -2.76
CA LYS A 40 12.39 -13.36 -3.63
C LYS A 40 11.53 -12.45 -4.52
N GLN A 41 10.31 -12.85 -4.81
CA GLN A 41 9.39 -12.06 -5.63
C GLN A 41 8.04 -11.90 -4.92
N VAL A 42 7.58 -10.65 -4.81
CA VAL A 42 6.28 -10.31 -4.23
C VAL A 42 5.44 -9.61 -5.29
N ASN A 43 4.21 -10.06 -5.48
CA ASN A 43 3.24 -9.46 -6.39
C ASN A 43 1.93 -9.20 -5.64
N ILE A 44 1.55 -7.93 -5.46
CA ILE A 44 0.36 -7.53 -4.70
C ILE A 44 -0.53 -6.61 -5.54
N ALA A 45 -1.71 -7.11 -5.87
CA ALA A 45 -2.84 -6.35 -6.44
C ALA A 45 -3.95 -6.25 -5.39
N ALA A 46 -3.83 -5.27 -4.48
CA ALA A 46 -4.77 -5.05 -3.40
C ALA A 46 -5.95 -4.18 -3.86
N VAL A 47 -7.13 -4.48 -3.34
CA VAL A 47 -8.35 -3.67 -3.53
C VAL A 47 -8.95 -3.30 -2.17
N MET A 48 -9.75 -2.24 -2.12
CA MET A 48 -10.37 -1.74 -0.89
C MET A 48 -11.69 -1.05 -1.23
N TYR A 49 -12.75 -1.38 -0.46
CA TYR A 49 -14.11 -0.91 -0.74
C TYR A 49 -14.73 -0.05 0.37
N SER A 50 -14.11 0.06 1.55
CA SER A 50 -14.67 0.80 2.70
C SER A 50 -13.64 1.63 3.47
N ILE A 51 -14.04 2.81 3.96
CA ILE A 51 -13.19 3.75 4.73
C ILE A 51 -12.73 3.15 6.07
N GLY A 52 -13.55 2.27 6.68
CA GLY A 52 -13.23 1.63 7.97
C GLY A 52 -12.34 0.39 7.84
N ASP A 53 -11.93 0.05 6.62
CA ASP A 53 -11.20 -1.18 6.35
C ASP A 53 -9.76 -1.09 6.88
N LYS A 54 -9.28 -2.20 7.43
CA LYS A 54 -7.92 -2.30 8.01
C LYS A 54 -6.88 -2.66 6.97
N ALA A 55 -7.31 -2.85 5.73
CA ALA A 55 -6.49 -3.16 4.57
C ALA A 55 -5.19 -2.33 4.49
N PRO A 56 -5.17 -0.99 4.69
CA PRO A 56 -3.92 -0.23 4.64
C PRO A 56 -2.87 -0.71 5.66
N MET A 57 -3.29 -0.93 6.91
CA MET A 57 -2.39 -1.34 7.99
C MET A 57 -1.99 -2.81 7.85
N VAL A 58 -2.89 -3.69 7.39
CA VAL A 58 -2.57 -5.09 7.12
C VAL A 58 -1.55 -5.19 5.99
N LEU A 59 -1.76 -4.46 4.89
CA LEU A 59 -0.82 -4.38 3.77
C LEU A 59 0.55 -3.89 4.24
N PHE A 60 0.62 -2.80 5.00
CA PHE A 60 1.87 -2.30 5.55
C PHE A 60 2.61 -3.34 6.40
N ASN A 61 1.88 -4.06 7.27
CA ASN A 61 2.47 -5.14 8.05
C ASN A 61 3.01 -6.28 7.17
N TRP A 62 2.33 -6.67 6.09
CA TRP A 62 2.87 -7.67 5.16
C TRP A 62 4.19 -7.23 4.56
N LEU A 63 4.29 -5.96 4.10
CA LEU A 63 5.52 -5.44 3.50
C LEU A 63 6.70 -5.54 4.46
N ARG A 64 6.49 -5.34 5.77
CA ARG A 64 7.55 -5.46 6.80
C ARG A 64 8.10 -6.88 6.95
N GLU A 65 7.30 -7.91 6.70
CA GLU A 65 7.71 -9.31 6.85
C GLU A 65 8.58 -9.81 5.68
N PHE A 66 8.58 -9.10 4.55
CA PHE A 66 9.28 -9.49 3.32
C PHE A 66 10.75 -9.02 3.26
N THR A 67 11.62 -9.63 4.06
CA THR A 67 13.00 -9.15 4.26
C THR A 67 13.98 -9.40 3.11
N ASN A 68 13.79 -10.46 2.31
CA ASN A 68 14.77 -10.90 1.30
C ASN A 68 14.29 -10.76 -0.16
N VAL A 69 13.29 -9.91 -0.38
CA VAL A 69 12.70 -9.69 -1.69
C VAL A 69 13.67 -8.98 -2.62
N LYS A 70 13.75 -9.47 -3.86
CA LYS A 70 14.54 -8.92 -4.97
C LYS A 70 13.67 -8.24 -6.02
N SER A 71 12.42 -8.66 -6.17
CA SER A 71 11.47 -8.10 -7.12
C SER A 71 10.12 -7.83 -6.47
N LEU A 72 9.66 -6.58 -6.53
CA LEU A 72 8.35 -6.15 -6.04
C LEU A 72 7.49 -5.74 -7.24
N ILE A 73 6.30 -6.33 -7.34
CA ILE A 73 5.29 -5.97 -8.33
C ILE A 73 4.07 -5.52 -7.56
N VAL A 74 3.61 -4.29 -7.81
CA VAL A 74 2.44 -3.71 -7.14
C VAL A 74 1.57 -2.99 -8.14
N SER A 75 0.27 -2.89 -7.87
CA SER A 75 -0.59 -2.00 -8.65
C SER A 75 -0.62 -0.58 -8.09
N SER A 76 -1.03 0.38 -8.92
CA SER A 76 -1.33 1.76 -8.48
C SER A 76 -2.37 1.78 -7.36
N THR A 77 -3.39 0.93 -7.44
CA THR A 77 -4.42 0.76 -6.40
C THR A 77 -3.79 0.30 -5.08
N THR A 78 -2.86 -0.66 -5.12
CA THR A 78 -2.09 -1.09 -3.93
C THR A 78 -1.35 0.09 -3.30
N LEU A 79 -0.68 0.92 -4.10
CA LEU A 79 0.07 2.09 -3.59
C LEU A 79 -0.87 3.14 -2.98
N GLN A 80 -2.02 3.40 -3.59
CA GLN A 80 -3.05 4.28 -3.06
C GLN A 80 -3.59 3.77 -1.71
N ILE A 81 -3.90 2.48 -1.59
CA ILE A 81 -4.33 1.86 -0.33
C ILE A 81 -3.23 2.01 0.73
N LEU A 82 -1.98 1.74 0.38
CA LEU A 82 -0.85 1.86 1.30
C LEU A 82 -0.71 3.31 1.82
N SER A 83 -0.86 4.31 0.96
CA SER A 83 -0.76 5.73 1.33
C SER A 83 -1.80 6.21 2.35
N LEU A 84 -2.86 5.43 2.58
CA LEU A 84 -3.87 5.71 3.61
C LEU A 84 -3.35 5.46 5.03
N VAL A 85 -2.24 4.73 5.20
CA VAL A 85 -1.59 4.55 6.50
C VAL A 85 -1.14 5.93 7.03
N PRO A 86 -1.59 6.33 8.24
CA PRO A 86 -1.15 7.57 8.87
C PRO A 86 0.36 7.58 9.05
N ASP A 87 0.99 8.72 8.81
CA ASP A 87 2.41 8.99 9.04
C ASP A 87 3.37 7.98 8.38
N LEU A 88 2.90 7.28 7.34
CA LEU A 88 3.65 6.21 6.68
C LEU A 88 5.06 6.62 6.26
N LEU A 89 5.18 7.83 5.69
CA LEU A 89 6.45 8.35 5.17
C LEU A 89 7.43 8.75 6.28
N GLU A 90 6.98 8.79 7.54
CA GLU A 90 7.80 9.08 8.72
C GLU A 90 8.29 7.78 9.40
N VAL A 91 7.77 6.63 8.99
CA VAL A 91 8.12 5.32 9.58
C VAL A 91 9.21 4.65 8.76
N GLU A 92 10.15 3.99 9.43
CA GLU A 92 11.11 3.12 8.74
C GLU A 92 10.48 1.77 8.37
N LEU A 93 10.56 1.43 7.09
CA LEU A 93 10.32 0.09 6.57
C LEU A 93 11.63 -0.74 6.68
N PRO A 94 11.70 -1.81 7.50
CA PRO A 94 12.90 -2.64 7.66
C PRO A 94 13.13 -3.63 6.49
N SER A 95 12.20 -3.69 5.54
CA SER A 95 12.25 -4.63 4.42
C SER A 95 12.85 -4.02 3.16
N PHE A 96 12.94 -4.82 2.10
CA PHE A 96 13.41 -4.40 0.77
C PHE A 96 14.85 -3.90 0.67
N GLY A 97 15.73 -4.20 1.63
CA GLY A 97 17.18 -3.91 1.52
C GLY A 97 17.92 -4.68 0.42
N ASN A 98 17.28 -5.69 -0.18
CA ASN A 98 17.81 -6.53 -1.26
C ASN A 98 17.09 -6.29 -2.60
N LEU A 99 16.25 -5.25 -2.68
CA LEU A 99 15.40 -5.02 -3.84
C LEU A 99 16.24 -4.62 -5.05
N LYS A 100 16.01 -5.31 -6.17
CA LYS A 100 16.68 -5.05 -7.45
C LYS A 100 15.76 -4.41 -8.47
N SER A 101 14.46 -4.75 -8.41
CA SER A 101 13.46 -4.22 -9.31
C SER A 101 12.12 -3.97 -8.62
N MET A 102 11.44 -2.92 -9.04
CA MET A 102 10.06 -2.61 -8.70
C MET A 102 9.27 -2.38 -9.98
N GLU A 103 8.17 -3.10 -10.17
CA GLU A 103 7.20 -2.84 -11.23
C GLU A 103 5.92 -2.27 -10.62
N ILE A 104 5.47 -1.13 -11.16
CA ILE A 104 4.21 -0.51 -10.78
C ILE A 104 3.25 -0.63 -11.95
N LYS A 105 2.19 -1.41 -11.75
CA LYS A 105 1.12 -1.60 -12.73
C LYS A 105 0.05 -0.52 -12.55
N LEU A 106 -0.02 0.40 -13.50
CA LEU A 106 -1.09 1.40 -13.56
C LEU A 106 -2.40 0.72 -13.95
N GLU A 107 -3.35 0.81 -13.03
CA GLU A 107 -4.70 0.30 -13.20
C GLU A 107 -5.69 1.43 -13.53
N PRO A 108 -6.65 1.18 -14.43
CA PRO A 108 -7.71 2.16 -14.73
C PRO A 108 -8.51 2.55 -13.49
N ILE A 109 -9.10 3.75 -13.48
CA ILE A 109 -9.93 4.21 -12.35
C ILE A 109 -11.18 3.34 -12.19
N GLU A 110 -11.67 2.75 -13.27
CA GLU A 110 -12.85 1.90 -13.32
C GLU A 110 -12.72 0.66 -12.40
N VAL A 111 -11.50 0.16 -12.19
CA VAL A 111 -11.27 -0.99 -11.30
C VAL A 111 -11.14 -0.60 -9.82
N GLN A 112 -11.06 0.70 -9.52
CA GLN A 112 -10.82 1.21 -8.15
C GLN A 112 -12.09 1.33 -7.29
N LEU A 113 -13.24 0.79 -7.73
CA LEU A 113 -14.52 0.61 -7.02
C LEU A 113 -14.60 1.23 -5.60
N GLY A 114 -14.91 2.54 -5.51
CA GLY A 114 -15.10 3.25 -4.22
C GLY A 114 -13.84 3.85 -3.59
N LEU A 115 -12.64 3.37 -3.93
CA LEU A 115 -11.36 3.90 -3.44
C LEU A 115 -11.15 5.41 -3.72
N PRO A 116 -11.55 5.98 -4.88
CA PRO A 116 -11.43 7.42 -5.08
C PRO A 116 -12.20 8.26 -4.04
N PHE A 117 -13.35 7.77 -3.57
CA PHE A 117 -14.11 8.43 -2.49
C PHE A 117 -13.41 8.29 -1.14
N ILE A 118 -12.82 7.12 -0.86
CA ILE A 118 -12.03 6.87 0.36
C ILE A 118 -10.81 7.79 0.41
N LEU A 119 -10.04 7.87 -0.68
CA LEU A 119 -8.88 8.76 -0.79
C LEU A 119 -9.28 10.21 -0.58
N LYS A 120 -10.39 10.65 -1.19
CA LYS A 120 -10.94 11.99 -0.99
C LYS A 120 -11.26 12.28 0.47
N ASP A 121 -11.91 11.36 1.18
CA ASP A 121 -12.23 11.52 2.59
C ASP A 121 -10.96 11.58 3.45
N ALA A 122 -9.99 10.71 3.20
CA ALA A 122 -8.72 10.69 3.91
C ALA A 122 -7.92 11.99 3.71
N MET A 123 -7.82 12.47 2.47
CA MET A 123 -7.17 13.75 2.15
C MET A 123 -7.89 14.92 2.82
N LEU A 124 -9.23 14.91 2.85
CA LEU A 124 -10.00 15.94 3.52
C LEU A 124 -9.78 15.93 5.03
N LYS A 125 -9.76 14.75 5.67
CA LYS A 125 -9.45 14.60 7.11
C LYS A 125 -8.07 15.16 7.44
N ARG A 126 -7.04 14.80 6.65
CA ARG A 126 -5.68 15.35 6.81
C ARG A 126 -5.68 16.87 6.66
N ALA A 127 -6.31 17.39 5.61
CA ALA A 127 -6.37 18.83 5.38
C ALA A 127 -7.12 19.59 6.49
N ILE A 128 -8.18 19.02 7.07
CA ILE A 128 -8.89 19.58 8.23
C ILE A 128 -7.98 19.64 9.46
N ALA A 129 -7.20 18.58 9.70
CA ALA A 129 -6.23 18.54 10.80
C ALA A 129 -5.13 19.60 10.63
N THR A 130 -4.76 19.93 9.38
CA THR A 130 -3.81 20.99 9.08
C THR A 130 -4.42 22.39 9.24
N SER A 131 -5.49 22.72 8.49
CA SER A 131 -6.20 24.01 8.63
C SER A 131 -7.53 24.05 7.87
N ARG A 132 -8.42 24.99 8.26
CA ARG A 132 -9.65 25.28 7.50
C ARG A 132 -9.37 25.72 6.05
N LYS A 133 -8.27 26.44 5.80
CA LYS A 133 -7.88 26.93 4.46
C LYS A 133 -7.50 25.78 3.55
N GLU A 134 -6.70 24.82 4.04
CA GLU A 134 -6.33 23.63 3.27
C GLU A 134 -7.56 22.75 3.00
N ALA A 135 -8.42 22.53 4.00
CA ALA A 135 -9.67 21.80 3.79
C ALA A 135 -10.56 22.45 2.71
N ALA A 136 -10.62 23.77 2.63
CA ALA A 136 -11.35 24.49 1.59
C ALA A 136 -10.74 24.29 0.19
N LYS A 137 -9.41 24.35 0.07
CA LYS A 137 -8.70 24.08 -1.19
C LYS A 137 -8.98 22.67 -1.70
N VAL A 138 -8.84 21.66 -0.85
CA VAL A 138 -9.11 20.26 -1.19
C VAL A 138 -10.55 20.07 -1.66
N ARG A 139 -11.54 20.63 -0.94
CA ARG A 139 -12.95 20.59 -1.37
C ARG A 139 -13.17 21.24 -2.74
N LYS A 140 -12.54 22.39 -3.00
CA LYS A 140 -12.65 23.10 -4.28
C LYS A 140 -12.03 22.30 -5.42
N ALA A 141 -10.85 21.71 -5.21
CA ALA A 141 -10.19 20.86 -6.20
C ALA A 141 -11.05 19.65 -6.58
N PHE A 142 -11.60 18.94 -5.59
CA PHE A 142 -12.49 17.81 -5.86
C PHE A 142 -13.78 18.22 -6.56
N LYS A 143 -14.36 19.39 -6.23
CA LYS A 143 -15.53 19.92 -6.97
C LYS A 143 -15.19 20.27 -8.43
N ALA A 144 -13.95 20.65 -8.71
CA ALA A 144 -13.45 20.92 -10.04
C ALA A 144 -13.05 19.65 -10.83
N GLY A 145 -13.33 18.45 -10.30
CA GLY A 145 -13.05 17.19 -10.98
C GLY A 145 -11.61 16.67 -10.81
N TRP A 146 -10.81 17.27 -9.92
CA TRP A 146 -9.50 16.73 -9.58
C TRP A 146 -9.63 15.32 -8.99
N LYS A 147 -8.77 14.41 -9.44
CA LYS A 147 -8.71 13.02 -8.98
C LYS A 147 -7.40 12.76 -8.24
N PRO A 148 -7.39 11.89 -7.23
CA PRO A 148 -6.15 11.46 -6.59
C PRO A 148 -5.17 10.88 -7.63
N PRO A 149 -3.86 11.11 -7.48
CA PRO A 149 -2.88 10.53 -8.38
C PRO A 149 -2.88 9.01 -8.28
N SER A 150 -2.61 8.32 -9.39
CA SER A 150 -2.49 6.85 -9.41
C SER A 150 -1.31 6.37 -8.57
N ILE A 151 -0.23 7.16 -8.50
CA ILE A 151 0.93 6.92 -7.64
C ILE A 151 1.00 8.08 -6.63
N PRO A 152 0.72 7.84 -5.34
CA PRO A 152 0.86 8.86 -4.31
C PRO A 152 2.30 9.40 -4.18
N ASP A 153 2.44 10.69 -3.92
CA ASP A 153 3.75 11.32 -3.78
C ASP A 153 4.57 10.69 -2.64
N GLY A 154 5.87 10.49 -2.87
CA GLY A 154 6.80 9.93 -1.89
C GLY A 154 6.69 8.42 -1.66
N ILE A 155 5.61 7.74 -2.08
CA ILE A 155 5.40 6.31 -1.78
C ILE A 155 6.47 5.41 -2.40
N VAL A 156 6.93 5.75 -3.61
CA VAL A 156 7.97 4.99 -4.32
C VAL A 156 9.30 5.15 -3.58
N ASN A 157 9.67 6.38 -3.21
CA ASN A 157 10.88 6.64 -2.45
C ASN A 157 10.87 5.93 -1.09
N PHE A 158 9.71 5.93 -0.41
CA PHE A 158 9.50 5.18 0.82
C PHE A 158 9.76 3.68 0.64
N LEU A 159 9.21 3.04 -0.40
CA LEU A 159 9.46 1.62 -0.67
C LEU A 159 10.91 1.32 -1.08
N LEU A 160 11.61 2.31 -1.64
CA LEU A 160 13.00 2.21 -2.10
C LEU A 160 14.03 2.66 -1.08
N GLN A 161 13.62 3.10 0.12
CA GLN A 161 14.54 3.74 1.07
C GLN A 161 15.78 2.90 1.42
N ASN A 162 15.65 1.56 1.42
CA ASN A 162 16.76 0.63 1.69
C ASN A 162 17.41 0.06 0.43
N SER A 163 16.91 0.40 -0.76
CA SER A 163 17.49 0.00 -2.04
C SER A 163 17.28 1.10 -3.10
N PRO A 164 17.92 2.29 -2.94
CA PRO A 164 17.70 3.43 -3.82
C PRO A 164 18.09 3.18 -5.28
N SER A 165 18.96 2.20 -5.53
CA SER A 165 19.43 1.82 -6.87
C SER A 165 18.54 0.79 -7.58
N ALA A 166 17.44 0.33 -6.95
CA ALA A 166 16.55 -0.63 -7.59
C ALA A 166 15.91 -0.01 -8.84
N LYS A 167 15.82 -0.80 -9.92
CA LYS A 167 15.18 -0.35 -11.16
C LYS A 167 13.67 -0.23 -10.96
N VAL A 168 13.10 0.92 -11.29
CA VAL A 168 11.65 1.14 -11.27
C VAL A 168 11.11 1.14 -12.68
N ASP A 169 10.16 0.26 -12.96
CA ASP A 169 9.43 0.20 -14.22
C ASP A 169 7.94 0.50 -13.94
N ILE A 170 7.35 1.40 -14.73
CA ILE A 170 5.92 1.72 -14.66
C ILE A 170 5.27 1.20 -15.93
N THR A 171 4.28 0.32 -15.78
CA THR A 171 3.58 -0.32 -16.90
C THR A 171 2.09 0.00 -16.83
N THR A 172 1.43 0.11 -17.97
CA THR A 172 -0.03 0.29 -18.04
C THR A 172 -0.68 -1.04 -18.37
N ILE A 173 -1.71 -1.43 -17.61
CA ILE A 173 -2.57 -2.56 -17.99
C ILE A 173 -3.70 -1.99 -18.84
N TYR A 174 -3.74 -2.37 -20.12
CA TYR A 174 -4.86 -2.10 -21.04
C TYR A 174 -5.89 -3.21 -20.97
#